data_AF-A0A6N2TXV5-F1
#
_entry.id   AF-A0A6N2TXV5-F1
#
_cell.length_a   1.000
_cell.length_b   1.000
_cell.length_c   1.000
_cell.angle_alpha   90.00
_cell.angle_beta   90.00
_cell.angle_gamma   90.00
#
_symmetry.space_group_name_H-M   'P 1'
#
loop_
_entity.id
_entity.type
_entity.pdbx_description
1 polymer ?
#
loop_
_entity_poly.entity_id
_entity_poly.type
_entity_poly.pdbx_seq_one_letter_code
_entity_poly.pdbx_strand_id
1 'polypeptide(L)' 'MKYTIESTGHICVETIELSDGSIYQKTHIKTDSGSICKEKSFDMQMWIDGICSEIREIVSDVFDGTLVSDCFKLSEMED' A
#
# COMPACT_ATOMS: atom_id res chain seq x y z
N MET A 1 10.77 7.64 6.59
CA MET A 1 9.59 6.99 5.98
C MET A 1 9.04 5.97 6.96
N LYS A 2 7.72 5.96 7.13
CA LYS A 2 6.99 4.97 7.92
C LYS A 2 5.96 4.32 7.00
N TYR A 3 5.79 3.00 7.13
CA TYR A 3 4.79 2.23 6.40
C TYR A 3 3.88 1.51 7.39
N THR A 4 2.58 1.58 7.15
CA THR A 4 1.56 0.91 7.97
C THR A 4 0.58 0.16 7.09
N ILE A 5 0.16 -1.01 7.58
CA ILE A 5 -0.92 -1.81 7.00
C ILE A 5 -1.98 -1.98 8.09
N GLU A 6 -3.22 -1.70 7.74
CA GLU A 6 -4.37 -1.91 8.61
C GLU A 6 -5.42 -2.76 7.87
N SER A 7 -5.78 -3.92 8.43
CA SER A 7 -6.78 -4.83 7.86
C SER A 7 -8.00 -4.92 8.78
N THR A 8 -9.19 -4.93 8.19
CA THR A 8 -10.49 -5.17 8.87
C THR A 8 -11.19 -6.41 8.29
N GLY A 9 -10.42 -7.37 7.78
CA GLY A 9 -10.90 -8.63 7.19
C GLY A 9 -11.35 -8.50 5.73
N HIS A 10 -12.08 -7.43 5.37
CA HIS A 10 -12.54 -7.17 4.01
C HIS A 10 -11.86 -5.97 3.33
N ILE A 11 -11.22 -5.11 4.12
CA ILE A 11 -10.50 -3.94 3.63
C ILE A 11 -9.10 -3.99 4.21
N CYS A 12 -8.11 -3.72 3.36
CA CYS A 12 -6.73 -3.52 3.75
C CYS A 12 -6.29 -2.12 3.28
N VAL A 13 -5.82 -1.29 4.21
CA VAL A 13 -5.31 0.05 3.92
C VAL A 13 -3.81 0.04 4.11
N GLU A 14 -3.09 0.47 3.08
CA GLU A 14 -1.65 0.68 3.12
C GLU A 14 -1.37 2.18 3.13
N THR A 15 -0.47 2.62 4.01
CA THR A 15 -0.09 4.04 4.13
C THR A 15 1.42 4.19 4.17
N ILE A 16 1.97 5.09 3.35
CA ILE A 16 3.35 5.56 3.42
C ILE A 16 3.35 7.01 3.91
N GLU A 17 4.08 7.27 4.99
CA GLU A 17 4.35 8.62 5.50
C GLU A 17 5.83 8.95 5.29
N LEU A 18 6.11 10.01 4.54
CA LEU A 18 7.45 10.54 4.31
C LEU A 18 7.87 11.47 5.45
N SER A 19 9.17 11.72 5.57
CA SER A 19 9.74 12.54 6.67
C SER A 19 9.31 14.01 6.62
N ASP A 20 8.82 14.48 5.47
CA ASP A 20 8.27 15.82 5.27
C ASP A 20 6.78 15.90 5.64
N GLY A 21 6.17 14.79 6.07
CA GLY A 21 4.75 14.68 6.42
C GLY A 21 3.83 14.36 5.23
N SER A 22 4.37 14.16 4.02
CA SER A 22 3.57 13.71 2.88
C SER A 22 3.04 12.30 3.13
N ILE A 23 1.75 12.09 2.85
CA ILE A 23 1.06 10.82 3.08
C ILE A 23 0.50 10.29 1.77
N TYR A 24 0.79 9.02 1.50
CA TYR A 24 0.29 8.28 0.34
C TYR A 24 -0.49 7.08 0.84
N GLN A 25 -1.63 6.78 0.22
CA GLN A 25 -2.50 5.69 0.67
C GLN A 25 -3.00 4.86 -0.51
N LYS A 26 -3.15 3.55 -0.28
CA LYS A 26 -3.87 2.62 -1.16
C LYS A 26 -4.91 1.87 -0.34
N THR A 27 -6.08 1.59 -0.92
CA THR A 27 -7.13 0.85 -0.24
C THR A 27 -7.54 -0.36 -1.08
N HIS A 28 -7.28 -1.52 -0.51
CA HIS A 28 -7.58 -2.81 -1.12
C HIS A 28 -8.88 -3.36 -0.52
N ILE A 29 -9.77 -3.80 -1.40
CA ILE A 29 -11.01 -4.47 -1.02
C ILE A 29 -10.88 -5.94 -1.38
N LYS A 30 -11.15 -6.84 -0.41
CA LYS A 30 -11.15 -8.28 -0.61
C LYS A 30 -12.24 -8.65 -1.61
N THR A 31 -11.90 -9.58 -2.49
CA THR A 31 -12.81 -10.18 -3.48
C THR A 31 -12.61 -11.69 -3.46
N ASP A 32 -13.56 -12.44 -4.03
CA ASP A 32 -13.50 -13.91 -4.04
C ASP A 32 -12.24 -14.45 -4.75
N SER A 33 -11.64 -13.67 -5.64
CA SER A 33 -10.43 -14.03 -6.40
C SER A 33 -9.15 -13.31 -5.95
N GLY A 34 -9.16 -12.58 -4.82
CA GLY A 34 -8.01 -11.82 -4.34
C GLY A 34 -8.40 -10.44 -3.81
N SER A 35 -7.85 -9.37 -4.37
CA SER A 35 -8.23 -8.01 -3.98
C SER A 35 -8.23 -7.04 -5.16
N ILE A 36 -9.00 -5.97 -5.02
CA ILE A 36 -8.98 -4.83 -5.95
C ILE A 36 -8.48 -3.59 -5.23
N CYS A 37 -7.65 -2.81 -5.90
CA CYS A 37 -7.20 -1.48 -5.46
C CYS A 37 -7.56 -0.49 -6.56
N LYS A 38 -8.18 0.62 -6.20
CA LYS A 38 -8.64 1.63 -7.17
C LYS A 38 -7.68 2.80 -7.28
N GLU A 39 -6.86 2.99 -6.26
CA GLU A 39 -5.86 4.02 -6.19
C GLU A 39 -4.67 3.69 -7.10
N LYS A 40 -3.92 4.73 -7.43
CA LYS A 40 -2.64 4.58 -8.14
C LYS A 40 -1.63 3.89 -7.22
N SER A 41 -0.65 3.21 -7.82
CA SER A 41 0.52 2.70 -7.09
C SER A 41 1.20 3.84 -6.32
N PHE A 42 1.90 3.53 -5.23
CA PHE A 42 2.63 4.54 -4.48
C PHE A 42 3.67 5.25 -5.34
N ASP A 43 4.40 4.52 -6.20
CA ASP A 43 5.30 5.11 -7.19
C ASP A 43 4.59 6.17 -8.05
N MET A 44 3.41 5.85 -8.58
CA MET A 44 2.71 6.76 -9.47
C MET A 44 2.12 7.96 -8.71
N GLN A 45 1.68 7.79 -7.46
CA GLN A 45 1.28 8.92 -6.61
C GLN A 45 2.47 9.85 -6.36
N MET A 46 3.61 9.30 -5.95
CA MET A 46 4.84 10.04 -5.68
C MET A 46 5.43 10.70 -6.93
N TRP A 47 5.26 10.09 -8.11
CA TRP A 47 5.70 10.68 -9.37
C TRP A 47 4.92 11.96 -9.70
N ILE A 48 3.61 11.95 -9.46
CA ILE A 48 2.74 13.12 -9.67
C ILE A 48 3.14 14.27 -8.74
N ASP A 49 3.55 13.95 -7.51
CA ASP A 49 3.98 14.92 -6.52
C ASP A 49 5.45 15.37 -6.69
N GLY A 50 6.15 14.83 -7.71
CA GLY A 50 7.50 15.26 -8.07
C GLY A 50 8.61 14.66 -7.19
N ILE A 51 8.33 13.56 -6.48
CA ILE A 51 9.33 12.85 -5.67
C ILE A 51 10.42 12.24 -6.57
N CYS A 52 11.67 12.29 -6.09
CA CYS A 52 12.81 11.80 -6.85
C CYS A 52 12.72 10.30 -7.18
N SER A 53 13.32 9.90 -8.30
CA SER A 53 13.25 8.52 -8.79
C SER A 53 13.87 7.51 -7.83
N GLU A 54 14.92 7.86 -7.08
CA GLU A 54 15.58 6.96 -6.13
C GLU A 54 14.63 6.50 -5.01
N ILE A 55 13.83 7.42 -4.45
CA ILE A 55 12.82 7.06 -3.44
C ILE A 55 11.71 6.23 -4.09
N ARG A 56 11.28 6.61 -5.30
CA ARG A 56 10.21 5.92 -6.01
C ARG A 56 10.57 4.49 -6.43
N GLU A 57 11.81 4.24 -6.84
CA GLU A 57 12.29 2.90 -7.16
C GLU A 57 12.23 1.98 -5.94
N ILE A 58 12.69 2.44 -4.77
CA ILE A 58 12.57 1.71 -3.51
C ILE A 58 11.10 1.43 -3.19
N VAL A 59 10.22 2.41 -3.38
CA VAL A 59 8.79 2.28 -3.07
C VAL A 59 8.09 1.30 -4.00
N SER A 60 8.40 1.37 -5.29
CA SER A 60 7.90 0.45 -6.31
C SER A 60 8.28 -1.00 -5.97
N ASP A 61 9.56 -1.23 -5.67
CA ASP A 61 10.09 -2.58 -5.42
C ASP A 61 9.57 -3.16 -4.09
N VAL A 62 9.50 -2.35 -3.04
CA VAL A 62 9.19 -2.82 -1.68
C VAL A 62 7.69 -2.83 -1.41
N PHE A 63 6.94 -1.78 -1.78
CA PHE A 63 5.55 -1.61 -1.35
C PHE A 63 4.53 -1.83 -2.47
N ASP A 64 4.84 -1.49 -3.71
CA ASP A 64 3.94 -1.79 -4.84
C ASP A 64 4.09 -3.23 -5.36
N GLY A 65 5.27 -3.85 -5.13
CA GLY A 65 5.51 -5.27 -5.40
C GLY A 65 5.00 -6.22 -4.31
N THR A 66 4.66 -5.72 -3.11
CA THR A 66 4.21 -6.57 -1.99
C THR A 66 2.75 -7.01 -2.20
N LEU A 67 2.54 -8.32 -2.09
CA LEU A 67 1.26 -8.98 -2.32
C LEU A 67 0.28 -8.71 -1.17
N VAL A 68 -0.65 -7.76 -1.38
CA VAL A 68 -1.74 -7.44 -0.43
C VAL A 68 -2.63 -8.64 -0.10
N SER A 69 -2.60 -9.71 -0.90
CA SER A 69 -3.19 -11.01 -0.55
C SER A 69 -2.71 -11.56 0.80
N ASP A 70 -1.49 -11.25 1.24
CA ASP A 70 -1.02 -11.66 2.58
C ASP A 70 -1.62 -10.81 3.70
N CYS A 71 -2.03 -9.56 3.42
CA CYS A 71 -2.70 -8.70 4.42
C CYS A 71 -4.08 -9.22 4.82
N PHE A 72 -4.82 -9.84 3.89
CA PHE A 72 -6.10 -10.46 4.22
C PHE A 72 -5.94 -11.78 4.99
N LYS A 73 -4.84 -12.52 4.75
CA LYS A 73 -4.54 -13.74 5.51
C LYS A 73 -4.20 -13.43 6.96
N LEU A 74 -3.51 -12.31 7.23
CA LEU A 74 -3.16 -11.90 8.60
C LEU A 74 -4.41 -11.67 9.45
N SER A 75 -5.45 -11.04 8.91
CA SER A 75 -6.73 -10.85 9.62
C SER A 75 -7.51 -12.15 9.83
N GLU A 76 -7.23 -13.22 9.08
CA GLU A 76 -7.87 -14.54 9.22
C GLU A 76 -7.12 -15.45 10.20
N MET A 77 -5.95 -15.06 10.69
CA MET A 77 -5.16 -15.79 11.69
C MET A 77 -5.41 -15.32 13.13
N GLU A 78 -6.20 -14.26 13.32
CA GLU A 78 -6.57 -13.71 14.62
C GLU A 78 -7.88 -14.31 15.20
N ASP A 79 -8.47 -15.31 14.53
CA ASP A 79 -9.64 -16.09 14.97
C ASP A 79 -9.28 -17.48 15.55
#